data_AF-A0A7C1KSS9-F1
#
_entry.id   AF-A0A7C1KSS9-F1
#
_cell.length_a   1.000
_cell.length_b   1.000
_cell.length_c   1.000
_cell.angle_alpha   90.00
_cell.angle_beta   90.00
_cell.angle_gamma   90.00
#
_symmetry.space_group_name_H-M   'P 1'
#
loop_
_entity.id
_entity.type
_entity.pdbx_description
1 polymer ?
#
loop_
_entity_poly.entity_id
_entity_poly.type
_entity_poly.pdbx_seq_one_letter_code
_entity_poly.pdbx_strand_id
1 'polypeptide(L)'
;HLVLHDHIEGSLLPRWLDEGFSQWLSDAVSELLTNMNSPSPPNAVLSGRIIPLVRLDGSFRGDPGTIALAYAESKNIVEFIRKKYGSDGLLSILRLLGQGKTINEAVEGALKIPLHELGRRWMVSLKREDSLITFVSNYIYEILFLFAALLTIVGFVRLVIKRRQYRDTE
;
A
#
# COMPACT_ATOMS: atom_id res chain seq x y z
N HIS A 1 6.55 12.07 -14.47
CA HIS A 1 7.61 12.57 -15.36
C HIS A 1 7.36 13.96 -15.98
N LEU A 2 6.37 14.19 -16.86
CA LEU A 2 6.23 15.50 -17.57
C LEU A 2 5.60 16.64 -16.74
N VAL A 3 4.74 16.33 -15.76
CA VAL A 3 4.02 17.37 -14.99
C VAL A 3 4.85 17.96 -13.85
N LEU A 4 5.76 17.18 -13.25
CA LEU A 4 6.54 17.62 -12.08
C LEU A 4 7.83 18.35 -12.46
N HIS A 5 8.47 17.95 -13.57
CA HIS A 5 9.71 18.56 -14.05
C HIS A 5 9.56 19.99 -14.56
N ASP A 6 8.33 20.42 -14.88
CA ASP A 6 8.05 21.79 -15.33
C ASP A 6 8.02 22.80 -14.16
N HIS A 7 7.85 22.30 -12.92
CA HIS A 7 7.65 23.13 -11.73
C HIS A 7 8.67 22.87 -10.60
N ILE A 8 9.53 21.86 -10.73
CA ILE A 8 10.52 21.48 -9.72
C ILE A 8 11.87 21.25 -10.40
N GLU A 9 12.94 21.88 -9.91
CA GLU A 9 14.29 21.57 -10.39
C GLU A 9 14.59 20.07 -10.20
N GLY A 10 15.09 19.40 -11.23
CA GLY A 10 15.28 17.94 -11.23
C GLY A 10 16.26 17.40 -10.17
N SER A 11 17.00 18.27 -9.48
CA SER A 11 17.86 17.92 -8.34
C SER A 11 17.10 17.86 -7.00
N LEU A 12 15.95 18.54 -6.91
CA LEU A 12 15.16 18.66 -5.68
C LEU A 12 14.08 17.58 -5.58
N LEU A 13 13.62 17.04 -6.71
CA LEU A 13 12.64 15.96 -6.77
C LEU A 13 13.36 14.60 -6.78
N PRO A 14 13.29 13.82 -5.68
CA PRO A 14 13.81 12.46 -5.67
C PRO A 14 13.11 11.61 -6.72
N ARG A 15 13.85 10.71 -7.37
CA ARG A 15 13.31 9.87 -8.43
C ARG A 15 12.21 8.96 -7.89
N TRP A 16 12.38 8.44 -6.68
CA TRP A 16 11.33 7.62 -6.06
C TRP A 16 10.00 8.35 -5.92
N LEU A 17 10.02 9.67 -5.70
CA LEU A 17 8.79 10.46 -5.53
C LEU A 17 8.14 10.78 -6.88
N ASP A 18 8.92 11.12 -7.93
CA ASP A 18 8.37 11.33 -9.28
C ASP A 18 7.75 10.04 -9.84
N GLU A 19 8.48 8.93 -9.77
CA GLU A 19 8.03 7.64 -10.31
C GLU A 19 6.80 7.14 -9.55
N GLY A 20 6.84 7.17 -8.21
CA GLY A 20 5.72 6.75 -7.37
C GLY A 20 4.47 7.60 -7.57
N PHE A 21 4.62 8.93 -7.67
CA PHE A 21 3.50 9.84 -7.92
C PHE A 21 2.92 9.66 -9.33
N SER A 22 3.78 9.47 -10.33
CA SER A 22 3.36 9.25 -11.72
C SER A 22 2.56 7.96 -11.87
N GLN A 23 3.00 6.88 -11.19
CA GLN A 23 2.25 5.62 -11.16
C GLN A 23 0.90 5.79 -10.47
N TRP A 24 0.88 6.41 -9.28
CA TRP A 24 -0.37 6.67 -8.56
C TRP A 24 -1.38 7.51 -9.37
N LEU A 25 -0.90 8.55 -10.06
CA LEU A 25 -1.74 9.38 -10.91
C LEU A 25 -2.28 8.59 -12.12
N SER A 26 -1.44 7.74 -12.71
CA SER A 26 -1.83 6.90 -13.86
C SER A 26 -2.91 5.90 -13.47
N ASP A 27 -2.80 5.30 -12.28
CA ASP A 27 -3.83 4.40 -11.74
C ASP A 27 -5.14 5.14 -11.49
N ALA A 28 -5.09 6.32 -10.86
CA ALA A 28 -6.29 7.13 -10.59
C ALA A 28 -7.01 7.53 -11.90
N VAL A 29 -6.26 7.91 -12.93
CA VAL A 29 -6.83 8.21 -14.26
C VAL A 29 -7.40 6.94 -14.90
N SER A 30 -6.70 5.81 -14.81
CA SER A 30 -7.17 4.54 -15.37
C SER A 30 -8.47 4.07 -14.70
N GLU A 31 -8.57 4.15 -13.37
CA GLU A 31 -9.79 3.82 -12.61
C GLU A 31 -10.98 4.66 -13.07
N LEU A 32 -10.78 5.97 -13.24
CA LEU A 32 -11.83 6.87 -13.72
C LEU A 32 -12.28 6.57 -15.17
N LEU A 33 -11.35 6.19 -16.04
CA LEU A 33 -11.64 5.96 -17.46
C LEU A 33 -12.20 4.58 -17.75
N THR A 34 -11.76 3.55 -17.04
CA THR A 34 -12.07 2.15 -17.37
C THR A 34 -13.00 1.46 -16.38
N ASN A 35 -13.28 2.07 -15.21
CA ASN A 35 -14.07 1.47 -14.13
C ASN A 35 -13.57 0.06 -13.72
N MET A 36 -12.35 -0.29 -14.11
CA MET A 36 -11.64 -1.51 -13.71
C MET A 36 -10.59 -1.10 -12.69
N ASN A 37 -10.57 -1.81 -11.55
CA ASN A 37 -9.44 -1.72 -10.62
C ASN A 37 -8.21 -2.25 -11.35
N SER A 38 -7.30 -1.37 -11.77
CA SER A 38 -6.01 -1.79 -12.28
C SER A 38 -5.35 -2.70 -11.23
N PRO A 39 -4.79 -3.86 -11.60
CA PRO A 39 -4.10 -4.70 -10.64
C PRO A 39 -2.93 -3.91 -10.07
N SER A 40 -3.02 -3.51 -8.80
CA SER A 40 -1.86 -2.98 -8.08
C SER A 40 -0.70 -3.95 -8.25
N PRO A 41 0.52 -3.47 -8.57
CA PRO A 41 1.68 -4.34 -8.63
C PRO A 41 1.75 -5.09 -7.30
N PRO A 42 1.92 -6.42 -7.34
CA PRO A 42 1.66 -7.24 -6.17
C PRO A 42 2.55 -6.78 -5.02
N ASN A 43 1.95 -6.54 -3.86
CA ASN A 43 2.68 -6.40 -2.60
C ASN A 43 3.64 -7.59 -2.35
N ALA A 44 3.42 -8.73 -3.03
CA ALA A 44 4.33 -9.88 -3.06
C ALA A 44 5.72 -9.61 -3.68
N VAL A 45 5.93 -8.48 -4.38
CA VAL A 45 7.29 -8.06 -4.80
C VAL A 45 8.10 -7.56 -3.59
N LEU A 46 7.42 -7.06 -2.55
CA LEU A 46 8.03 -6.49 -1.34
C LEU A 46 8.40 -7.55 -0.29
N SER A 47 7.90 -8.78 -0.42
CA SER A 47 7.99 -9.82 0.61
C SER A 47 9.34 -10.55 0.74
N GLY A 48 10.40 -10.08 0.05
CA GLY A 48 11.74 -10.71 0.11
C GLY A 48 12.88 -9.78 0.51
N ARG A 49 12.79 -8.48 0.20
CA ARG A 49 13.82 -7.47 0.48
C ARG A 49 13.19 -6.09 0.40
N ILE A 50 13.42 -5.25 1.41
CA ILE A 50 12.96 -3.85 1.43
C ILE A 50 14.18 -2.94 1.23
N ILE A 51 14.13 -2.02 0.27
CA ILE A 51 15.15 -0.99 0.06
C ILE A 51 14.85 0.16 1.05
N PRO A 52 15.78 0.51 1.94
CA PRO A 52 15.61 1.68 2.79
C PRO A 52 15.41 2.93 1.94
N LEU A 53 14.48 3.81 2.31
CA LEU A 53 14.13 5.03 1.57
C LEU A 53 15.37 5.86 1.16
N VAL A 54 16.37 5.95 2.04
CA VAL A 54 17.63 6.67 1.78
C VAL A 54 18.46 6.11 0.62
N ARG A 55 18.24 4.85 0.24
CA ARG A 55 18.93 4.18 -0.88
C ARG A 55 18.05 4.05 -2.14
N LEU A 56 16.77 4.39 -2.03
CA LEU A 56 15.78 4.09 -3.07
C LEU A 56 16.11 4.78 -4.40
N ASP A 57 16.57 6.03 -4.37
CA ASP A 57 17.01 6.75 -5.59
C ASP A 57 18.19 6.08 -6.31
N GLY A 58 19.12 5.49 -5.55
CA GLY A 58 20.26 4.77 -6.12
C GLY A 58 19.88 3.44 -6.77
N SER A 59 18.76 2.85 -6.36
CA SER A 59 18.31 1.54 -6.82
C SER A 59 17.70 1.53 -8.23
N PHE A 60 17.40 2.70 -8.79
CA PHE A 60 16.97 2.83 -10.19
C PHE A 60 18.07 2.57 -11.23
N ARG A 61 19.30 2.27 -10.80
CA ARG A 61 20.44 1.90 -11.67
C ARG A 61 20.96 0.48 -11.40
N GLY A 62 20.22 -0.33 -10.65
CA GLY A 62 20.60 -1.69 -10.29
C GLY A 62 20.33 -2.72 -11.39
N ASP A 63 20.35 -4.00 -11.01
CA ASP A 63 19.87 -5.08 -11.87
C ASP A 63 18.34 -4.97 -12.11
N PRO A 64 17.78 -5.66 -13.13
CA PRO A 64 16.35 -5.57 -13.45
C PRO A 64 15.42 -5.87 -12.26
N GLY A 65 15.79 -6.78 -11.36
CA GLY A 65 15.01 -7.10 -10.17
C GLY A 65 15.03 -5.96 -9.16
N THR A 66 16.20 -5.36 -8.91
CA THR A 66 16.33 -4.18 -8.05
C THR A 66 15.59 -2.97 -8.61
N ILE A 67 15.61 -2.76 -9.92
CA ILE A 67 14.86 -1.67 -10.57
C ILE A 67 13.35 -1.89 -10.42
N ALA A 68 12.86 -3.10 -10.69
CA ALA A 68 11.45 -3.44 -10.51
C ALA A 68 10.99 -3.23 -9.06
N LEU A 69 11.83 -3.63 -8.09
CA LEU A 69 11.57 -3.40 -6.67
C LEU A 69 11.55 -1.90 -6.33
N ALA A 70 12.46 -1.10 -6.89
CA ALA A 70 12.49 0.34 -6.66
C ALA A 70 11.20 1.04 -7.14
N TYR A 71 10.67 0.65 -8.31
CA TYR A 71 9.36 1.14 -8.76
C TYR A 71 8.22 0.72 -7.83
N ALA A 72 8.18 -0.56 -7.43
CA ALA A 72 7.15 -1.07 -6.53
C ALA A 72 7.15 -0.34 -5.17
N GLU A 73 8.32 -0.14 -4.58
CA GLU A 73 8.48 0.58 -3.32
C GLU A 73 8.16 2.08 -3.44
N SER A 74 8.50 2.70 -4.56
CA SER A 74 8.18 4.10 -4.86
C SER A 74 6.68 4.35 -4.89
N LYS A 75 5.92 3.50 -5.58
CA LYS A 75 4.45 3.56 -5.54
C LYS A 75 3.92 3.33 -4.13
N ASN A 76 4.43 2.30 -3.44
CA ASN A 76 3.95 1.93 -2.11
C ASN A 76 4.16 3.05 -1.08
N ILE A 77 5.30 3.73 -1.07
CA ILE A 77 5.53 4.83 -0.13
C ILE A 77 4.63 6.04 -0.43
N VAL A 78 4.34 6.34 -1.70
CA VAL A 78 3.38 7.38 -2.08
C VAL A 78 1.97 7.03 -1.60
N GLU A 79 1.55 5.77 -1.78
CA GLU A 79 0.28 5.29 -1.22
C GLU A 79 0.26 5.35 0.31
N PHE A 80 1.37 5.01 0.98
CA PHE A 80 1.49 5.11 2.42
C PHE A 80 1.32 6.56 2.89
N ILE A 81 1.98 7.51 2.22
CA ILE A 81 1.84 8.94 2.52
C ILE A 81 0.37 9.35 2.38
N ARG A 82 -0.27 8.98 1.26
CA ARG A 82 -1.68 9.28 1.01
C ARG A 82 -2.62 8.67 2.06
N LYS A 83 -2.44 7.39 2.40
CA LYS A 83 -3.27 6.66 3.38
C LYS A 83 -3.09 7.22 4.79
N LYS A 84 -1.88 7.65 5.17
CA LYS A 84 -1.54 8.08 6.53
C LYS A 84 -1.73 9.58 6.77
N TYR A 85 -1.42 10.41 5.78
CA TYR A 85 -1.38 11.87 5.87
C TYR A 85 -2.34 12.57 4.90
N GLY A 86 -3.13 11.82 4.13
CA GLY A 86 -4.07 12.34 3.14
C GLY A 86 -3.40 12.82 1.86
N SER A 87 -4.22 13.15 0.85
CA SER A 87 -3.75 13.75 -0.40
C SER A 87 -3.11 15.12 -0.17
N ASP A 88 -3.60 15.89 0.81
CA ASP A 88 -3.06 17.22 1.15
C ASP A 88 -1.61 17.15 1.64
N GLY A 89 -1.24 16.11 2.39
CA GLY A 89 0.14 15.90 2.82
C GLY A 89 1.08 15.66 1.64
N LEU A 90 0.68 14.80 0.70
CA LEU A 90 1.43 14.52 -0.53
C LEU A 90 1.56 15.77 -1.42
N LEU A 91 0.46 16.48 -1.66
CA LEU A 91 0.45 17.73 -2.44
C LEU A 91 1.29 18.83 -1.77
N SER A 92 1.28 18.90 -0.44
CA SER A 92 2.10 19.85 0.30
C SER A 92 3.60 19.59 0.15
N ILE A 93 4.02 18.32 0.08
CA ILE A 93 5.42 17.95 -0.22
C ILE A 93 5.78 18.49 -1.61
N LEU A 94 4.98 18.16 -2.64
CA LEU A 94 5.23 18.58 -4.02
C LEU A 94 5.27 20.11 -4.16
N ARG A 95 4.37 20.82 -3.47
CA ARG A 95 4.36 22.30 -3.44
C ARG A 95 5.63 22.88 -2.82
N LEU A 96 6.10 22.32 -1.70
CA LEU A 96 7.32 22.80 -1.05
C LEU A 96 8.56 22.53 -1.93
N LEU A 97 8.60 21.38 -2.60
CA LEU A 97 9.64 21.09 -3.60
C LEU A 97 9.63 22.11 -4.74
N GLY A 98 8.45 22.47 -5.26
CA GLY A 98 8.30 23.53 -6.29
C GLY A 98 8.67 24.93 -5.81
N GLN A 99 8.79 25.15 -4.51
CA GLN A 99 9.32 26.39 -3.91
C GLN A 99 10.84 26.36 -3.69
N GLY A 100 11.53 25.35 -4.21
CA GLY A 100 12.98 25.20 -4.07
C GLY A 100 13.43 24.54 -2.77
N LYS A 101 12.50 23.98 -1.97
CA LYS A 101 12.86 23.25 -0.74
C LYS A 101 13.46 21.89 -1.06
N THR A 102 14.42 21.47 -0.27
CA THR A 102 14.96 20.11 -0.33
C THR A 102 13.89 19.10 0.09
N ILE A 103 14.04 17.83 -0.30
CA ILE A 103 13.12 16.76 0.13
C ILE A 103 12.99 16.66 1.65
N ASN A 104 14.07 16.89 2.40
CA ASN A 104 14.05 16.85 3.85
C ASN A 104 13.14 17.95 4.41
N GLU A 105 13.34 19.20 3.95
CA GLU A 105 12.54 20.35 4.36
C GLU A 105 11.08 20.21 3.90
N ALA A 106 10.84 19.68 2.70
CA ALA A 106 9.51 19.49 2.16
C ALA A 106 8.71 18.46 2.97
N VAL A 107 9.32 17.33 3.31
CA VAL A 107 8.68 16.30 4.14
C VAL A 107 8.46 16.79 5.56
N GLU A 108 9.45 17.46 6.16
CA GLU A 108 9.30 18.00 7.52
C GLU A 108 8.25 19.11 7.58
N GLY A 109 8.24 20.01 6.58
CA GLY A 109 7.27 21.08 6.47
C GLY A 109 5.83 20.58 6.28
N ALA A 110 5.65 19.57 5.43
CA ALA A 110 4.33 19.01 5.09
C ALA A 110 3.80 18.02 6.12
N LEU A 111 4.62 17.07 6.57
CA LEU A 111 4.19 15.94 7.40
C LEU A 111 4.50 16.12 8.89
N LYS A 112 5.22 17.20 9.25
CA LYS A 112 5.68 17.49 10.62
C LYS A 112 6.55 16.37 11.23
N ILE A 113 7.21 15.61 10.37
CA ILE A 113 8.17 14.57 10.75
C ILE A 113 9.38 14.61 9.79
N PRO A 114 10.58 14.25 10.25
CA PRO A 114 11.75 14.22 9.38
C PRO A 114 11.68 13.05 8.38
N LEU A 115 12.38 13.18 7.24
CA LEU A 115 12.37 12.17 6.15
C LEU A 115 12.75 10.75 6.62
N HIS A 116 13.73 10.64 7.52
CA HIS A 116 14.15 9.34 8.05
C HIS A 116 13.04 8.66 8.87
N GLU A 117 12.23 9.45 9.58
CA GLU A 117 11.09 8.96 10.36
C GLU A 117 9.96 8.51 9.44
N LEU A 118 9.74 9.22 8.32
CA LEU A 118 8.81 8.77 7.28
C LEU A 118 9.23 7.39 6.74
N GLY A 119 10.50 7.23 6.36
CA GLY A 119 11.04 5.95 5.88
C GLY A 119 10.90 4.84 6.91
N ARG A 120 11.19 5.11 8.19
CA ARG A 120 11.02 4.14 9.28
C ARG A 120 9.56 3.71 9.45
N ARG A 121 8.62 4.66 9.48
CA ARG A 121 7.18 4.37 9.63
C ARG A 121 6.63 3.56 8.46
N TRP A 122 7.06 3.90 7.25
CA TRP A 122 6.71 3.16 6.05
C TRP A 122 7.24 1.72 6.06
N MET A 123 8.52 1.52 6.42
CA MET A 123 9.08 0.17 6.57
C MET A 123 8.32 -0.68 7.62
N VAL A 124 7.87 -0.05 8.71
CA VAL A 124 7.05 -0.73 9.72
C VAL A 124 5.67 -1.09 9.17
N SER A 125 5.05 -0.25 8.34
CA SER A 125 3.74 -0.57 7.74
C SER A 125 3.82 -1.75 6.77
N LEU A 126 4.91 -1.86 6.00
CA LEU A 126 5.14 -3.00 5.10
C LEU A 126 5.16 -4.33 5.86
N LYS A 127 5.96 -4.41 6.93
CA LYS A 127 6.06 -5.62 7.75
C LYS A 127 4.73 -6.04 8.38
N ARG A 128 3.87 -5.07 8.71
CA ARG A 128 2.54 -5.36 9.28
C ARG A 128 1.59 -5.93 8.24
N GLU A 129 1.56 -5.34 7.04
CA GLU A 129 0.74 -5.88 5.94
C GLU A 129 1.21 -7.28 5.53
N ASP A 130 2.53 -7.50 5.42
CA ASP A 130 3.09 -8.82 5.13
C ASP A 130 2.73 -9.87 6.18
N SER A 131 2.76 -9.50 7.47
CA SER A 131 2.43 -10.43 8.56
C SER A 131 0.97 -10.90 8.51
N LEU A 132 0.02 -10.03 8.13
CA LEU A 132 -1.39 -10.38 8.01
C LEU A 132 -1.67 -11.22 6.78
N ILE A 133 -1.08 -10.86 5.63
CA ILE A 133 -1.24 -11.61 4.38
C ILE A 133 -0.63 -13.01 4.52
N THR A 134 0.57 -13.10 5.07
CA THR A 134 1.25 -14.40 5.29
C THR A 134 0.47 -15.26 6.28
N PHE A 135 -0.01 -14.67 7.38
CA PHE A 135 -0.86 -15.38 8.34
C PHE A 135 -2.14 -15.92 7.69
N VAL A 136 -2.90 -15.07 7.00
CA VAL A 136 -4.16 -15.49 6.34
C VAL A 136 -3.89 -16.53 5.26
N SER A 137 -2.87 -16.34 4.43
CA SER A 137 -2.51 -17.28 3.36
C SER A 137 -2.14 -18.65 3.91
N ASN A 138 -1.36 -18.69 5.00
CA ASN A 138 -0.94 -19.95 5.62
C ASN A 138 -2.10 -20.67 6.32
N TYR A 139 -3.07 -19.94 6.86
CA TYR A 139 -4.20 -20.50 7.63
C TYR A 139 -5.54 -20.52 6.87
N ILE A 140 -5.53 -20.30 5.55
CA ILE A 140 -6.77 -20.10 4.78
C ILE A 140 -7.66 -21.35 4.82
N TYR A 141 -7.06 -22.53 4.75
CA TYR A 141 -7.79 -23.80 4.79
C TYR A 141 -8.38 -24.07 6.17
N GLU A 142 -7.64 -23.80 7.25
CA GLU A 142 -8.14 -23.95 8.62
C GLU A 142 -9.29 -22.97 8.91
N ILE A 143 -9.19 -21.73 8.44
CA ILE A 143 -10.25 -20.73 8.59
C ILE A 143 -11.52 -21.17 7.85
N LEU A 144 -11.40 -21.63 6.61
CA LEU A 144 -12.53 -22.14 5.82
C LEU A 144 -13.15 -23.38 6.47
N PHE A 145 -12.31 -24.29 6.98
CA PHE A 145 -12.77 -25.49 7.68
C PHE A 145 -13.55 -25.14 8.95
N LEU A 146 -13.03 -24.23 9.78
CA LEU A 146 -13.73 -23.74 10.98
C LEU A 146 -15.07 -23.09 10.62
N PHE A 147 -15.11 -22.28 9.55
CA PHE A 147 -16.33 -21.65 9.09
C PHE A 147 -17.38 -22.67 8.62
N ALA A 148 -16.95 -23.68 7.85
CA ALA A 148 -17.82 -24.77 7.40
C ALA A 148 -18.34 -25.61 8.59
N ALA A 149 -17.48 -25.92 9.56
CA ALA A 149 -17.86 -26.62 10.78
C ALA A 149 -18.91 -25.84 11.59
N LEU A 150 -18.73 -24.51 11.72
CA LEU A 150 -19.69 -23.65 12.40
C LEU A 150 -21.05 -23.63 11.69
N LEU A 151 -21.08 -23.51 10.36
CA LEU A 151 -22.31 -23.58 9.57
C LEU A 151 -23.02 -24.92 9.74
N THR A 152 -22.25 -26.01 9.80
CA THR A 152 -22.78 -27.37 10.01
C THR A 152 -23.44 -27.49 11.39
N ILE A 153 -22.77 -26.99 12.45
CA ILE A 153 -23.32 -27.00 13.82
C ILE A 153 -24.60 -26.16 13.89
N VAL A 154 -24.60 -24.94 13.32
CA VAL A 154 -25.77 -24.07 13.30
C VAL A 154 -26.92 -24.71 12.53
N GLY A 155 -26.64 -25.31 11.36
CA GLY A 155 -27.62 -26.04 10.56
C GLY A 155 -28.22 -27.23 11.33
N PHE A 156 -27.39 -27.99 12.02
CA PHE A 156 -27.81 -29.11 12.85
C PHE A 156 -28.68 -28.68 14.03
N VAL A 157 -28.27 -27.64 14.77
CA VAL A 157 -29.05 -27.07 15.89
C VAL A 157 -30.42 -26.59 15.41
N ARG A 158 -30.47 -25.86 14.28
CA ARG A 158 -31.76 -25.42 13.69
C ARG A 158 -32.65 -26.60 13.32
N LEU A 159 -32.08 -27.66 12.75
CA LEU A 159 -32.81 -28.87 12.38
C LEU A 159 -33.38 -29.59 13.61
N VAL A 160 -32.61 -29.68 14.70
CA VAL A 160 -33.05 -30.28 15.97
C VAL A 160 -34.18 -29.47 16.61
N ILE A 161 -34.07 -28.13 16.65
CA ILE A 161 -35.12 -27.25 17.17
C ILE A 161 -36.40 -27.43 16.35
N LYS A 162 -36.30 -27.41 15.02
CA LYS A 162 -37.44 -27.61 14.12
C LYS A 162 -38.10 -28.98 14.35
N ARG A 163 -37.33 -30.06 14.50
CA ARG A 163 -37.86 -31.40 14.78
C ARG A 163 -38.59 -31.50 16.13
N ARG A 164 -38.17 -30.77 17.15
CA ARG A 164 -38.86 -30.75 18.45
C ARG A 164 -40.21 -30.05 18.36
N GLN A 165 -40.32 -28.95 17.62
CA GLN A 165 -41.57 -28.19 17.47
C GLN A 165 -42.70 -28.98 16.79
N TYR A 166 -42.40 -29.85 15.82
CA TYR A 166 -43.44 -30.69 15.20
C TYR A 166 -43.96 -31.81 16.11
N ARG A 167 -43.18 -32.21 17.12
CA ARG A 167 -43.54 -33.31 18.04
C ARG A 167 -44.47 -32.87 19.18
N ASP A 168 -44.59 -31.57 19.42
CA ASP A 168 -45.46 -31.00 20.46
C ASP A 168 -46.83 -30.55 19.89
N THR A 169 -47.05 -30.70 18.57
CA THR A 169 -48.29 -30.34 17.86
C THR A 169 -49.13 -31.55 17.40
N GLU A 170 -48.67 -32.78 17.66
CA GLU A 170 -49.46 -34.03 17.53
C GLU A 170 -49.92 -34.49 18.92
#